data_AF-A0A392N8B5-F1
#
_entry.id   AF-A0A392N8B5-F1
#
_cell.length_a   1.000
_cell.length_b   1.000
_cell.length_c   1.000
_cell.angle_alpha   90.00
_cell.angle_beta   90.00
_cell.angle_gamma   90.00
#
_symmetry.space_group_name_H-M   'P 1'
#
loop_
_entity.id
_entity.type
_entity.pdbx_description
1 polymer ?
#
loop_
_entity_poly.entity_id
_entity_poly.type
_entity_poly.pdbx_seq_one_letter_code
_entity_poly.pdbx_strand_id
1 'polypeptide(L)'
;MTCYVSGLQGEPPECHPKGYPYVAGRNKAIACARHFVGDGGTEKGVNEGNTILSYQDLEMIHMAPYVDCIAQGVSTIMVSYSSWNGVKLHGHHFLITEILKEKLGFKGFVISDWEGIDELCQPYGSDYRYCISTAINAGIDMV
;
A
#
# COMPACT_ATOMS: atom_id res chain seq x y z
N MET A 1 -4.15 12.08 12.32
CA MET A 1 -3.83 13.18 11.39
C MET A 1 -4.84 13.08 10.26
N THR A 2 -5.60 14.15 9.96
CA THR A 2 -6.62 14.16 8.90
C THR A 2 -5.95 13.86 7.55
N CYS A 3 -6.37 12.81 6.85
CA CYS A 3 -5.77 12.43 5.56
C CYS A 3 -5.88 13.60 4.54
N TYR A 4 -4.76 13.96 3.89
CA TYR A 4 -4.69 15.09 2.92
C TYR A 4 -5.31 14.77 1.55
N VAL A 5 -5.93 13.60 1.40
CA VAL A 5 -6.42 13.05 0.15
C VAL A 5 -7.45 13.97 -0.49
N SER A 6 -8.44 14.44 0.26
CA SER A 6 -9.48 15.31 -0.31
C SER A 6 -8.97 16.70 -0.70
N GLY A 7 -7.91 17.19 -0.06
CA GLY A 7 -7.21 18.42 -0.49
C GLY A 7 -6.63 18.26 -1.91
N LEU A 8 -5.92 17.16 -2.13
CA LEU A 8 -5.26 16.83 -3.40
C LEU A 8 -6.24 16.45 -4.51
N GLN A 9 -7.23 15.60 -4.19
CA GLN A 9 -8.15 15.00 -5.16
C GLN A 9 -9.48 15.75 -5.29
N GLY A 10 -9.87 16.53 -4.28
CA GLY A 10 -11.24 17.02 -4.09
C GLY A 10 -12.06 16.09 -3.20
N GLU A 11 -13.16 16.62 -2.65
CA GLU A 11 -14.11 15.85 -1.85
C GLU A 11 -14.97 14.94 -2.74
N PRO A 12 -15.05 13.64 -2.45
CA PRO A 12 -15.99 12.74 -3.11
C PRO A 12 -17.45 13.20 -2.86
N PRO A 13 -18.35 13.09 -3.86
CA PRO A 13 -19.78 13.31 -3.65
C PRO A 13 -20.35 12.35 -2.59
N GLU A 14 -21.43 12.76 -1.92
CA GLU A 14 -22.06 11.95 -0.85
C GLU A 14 -22.45 10.53 -1.30
N CYS A 15 -22.84 10.36 -2.56
CA CYS A 15 -23.21 9.07 -3.14
C CYS A 15 -22.03 8.29 -3.77
N HIS A 16 -20.78 8.75 -3.60
CA HIS A 16 -19.61 8.08 -4.19
C HIS A 16 -19.39 6.70 -3.54
N PRO A 17 -19.22 5.62 -4.32
CA PRO A 17 -19.07 4.28 -3.77
C PRO A 17 -17.79 4.17 -2.92
N LYS A 18 -17.94 3.60 -1.73
CA LYS A 18 -16.82 3.43 -0.78
C LYS A 18 -15.68 2.63 -1.41
N GLY A 19 -14.45 3.07 -1.17
CA GLY A 19 -13.23 2.43 -1.62
C GLY A 19 -12.88 2.65 -3.10
N TYR A 20 -13.76 3.26 -3.89
CA TYR A 20 -13.45 3.64 -5.27
C TYR A 20 -12.60 4.91 -5.34
N PRO A 21 -11.64 4.98 -6.29
CA PRO A 21 -10.80 6.16 -6.46
C PRO A 21 -11.63 7.37 -6.89
N TYR A 22 -11.23 8.55 -6.47
CA TYR A 22 -11.89 9.81 -6.83
C TYR A 22 -10.88 10.90 -7.18
N VAL A 23 -11.18 11.68 -8.21
CA VAL A 23 -10.50 12.94 -8.53
C VAL A 23 -11.50 13.88 -9.19
N ALA A 24 -11.67 15.09 -8.64
CA ALA A 24 -12.74 16.00 -9.04
C ALA A 24 -12.55 16.60 -10.46
N GLY A 25 -11.36 16.45 -11.05
CA GLY A 25 -11.08 16.84 -12.43
C GLY A 25 -9.69 17.42 -12.63
N ARG A 26 -9.48 18.10 -13.76
CA ARG A 26 -8.17 18.53 -14.27
C ARG A 26 -7.34 19.47 -13.37
N ASN A 27 -7.97 20.11 -12.39
CA ASN A 27 -7.30 21.03 -11.45
C ASN A 27 -6.91 20.34 -10.13
N LYS A 28 -7.05 19.01 -10.07
CA LYS A 28 -6.73 18.16 -8.93
C LYS A 28 -5.73 17.09 -9.37
N ALA A 29 -5.07 16.48 -8.40
CA ALA A 29 -4.08 15.43 -8.62
C ALA A 29 -4.51 14.16 -7.90
N ILE A 30 -4.19 13.01 -8.48
CA ILE A 30 -4.34 11.73 -7.79
C ILE A 30 -3.41 11.70 -6.56
N ALA A 31 -3.92 11.24 -5.44
CA ALA A 31 -3.16 11.07 -4.21
C ALA A 31 -2.71 9.61 -4.05
N CYS A 32 -1.57 9.44 -3.38
CA CYS A 32 -1.03 8.14 -3.02
C CYS A 32 -0.89 8.02 -1.50
N ALA A 33 -1.58 7.06 -0.89
CA ALA A 33 -1.29 6.67 0.49
C ALA A 33 -0.11 5.69 0.50
N ARG A 34 0.90 5.96 1.34
CA ARG A 34 2.15 5.18 1.33
C ARG A 34 2.89 5.26 2.68
N HIS A 35 3.75 4.28 3.02
CA HIS A 35 3.99 3.04 2.26
C HIS A 35 3.30 1.84 2.95
N PHE A 36 2.50 1.08 2.20
CA PHE A 36 1.65 0.03 2.73
C PHE A 36 2.47 -1.24 2.98
N VAL A 37 2.60 -1.74 4.21
CA VAL A 37 2.15 -1.15 5.49
C VAL A 37 3.15 -1.49 6.59
N GLY A 38 3.22 -0.62 7.62
CA GLY A 38 4.11 -0.84 8.75
C GLY A 38 5.53 -0.33 8.51
N ASP A 39 5.75 0.48 7.48
CA ASP A 39 7.01 1.17 7.17
C ASP A 39 7.60 1.92 8.38
N GLY A 40 6.76 2.60 9.16
CA GLY A 40 7.17 3.29 10.40
C GLY A 40 7.45 2.39 11.61
N GLY A 41 7.22 1.08 11.52
CA GLY A 41 7.34 0.11 12.63
C GLY A 41 8.59 -0.76 12.60
N THR A 42 9.55 -0.45 11.73
CA THR A 42 10.75 -1.28 11.52
C THR A 42 11.59 -1.38 12.79
N GLU A 43 12.13 -2.57 13.05
CA GLU A 43 12.96 -2.82 14.23
C GLU A 43 14.14 -1.83 14.28
N LYS A 44 14.25 -1.12 15.42
CA LYS A 44 15.26 -0.06 15.66
C LYS A 44 15.20 1.12 14.67
N GLY A 45 14.11 1.28 13.92
CA GLY A 45 13.97 2.33 12.91
C GLY A 45 14.89 2.15 11.70
N VAL A 46 15.31 0.92 11.41
CA VAL A 46 16.10 0.61 10.23
C VAL A 46 15.21 0.73 8.99
N ASN A 47 15.54 1.68 8.12
CA ASN A 47 14.84 1.86 6.84
C ASN A 47 14.81 0.55 6.04
N GLU A 48 13.67 0.24 5.40
CA GLU A 48 13.45 -0.99 4.62
C GLU A 48 13.58 -2.31 5.41
N GLY A 49 13.71 -2.19 6.74
CA GLY A 49 13.91 -3.30 7.66
C GLY A 49 12.66 -4.14 7.93
N ASN A 50 12.70 -4.90 9.02
CA ASN A 50 11.62 -5.79 9.41
C ASN A 50 10.76 -5.17 10.50
N THR A 51 9.46 -5.07 10.27
CA THR A 51 8.46 -4.68 11.26
C THR A 51 7.94 -5.94 11.95
N ILE A 52 8.18 -6.06 13.26
CA ILE A 52 7.92 -7.26 14.05
C ILE A 52 6.83 -6.98 15.08
N LEU A 53 5.61 -7.42 14.78
CA LEU A 53 4.44 -7.18 15.63
C LEU A 53 3.27 -8.10 15.26
N SER A 54 2.28 -8.17 16.16
CA SER A 54 1.07 -8.96 15.94
C SER A 54 0.22 -8.37 14.80
N TYR A 55 -0.61 -9.19 14.16
CA TYR A 55 -1.54 -8.66 13.15
C TYR A 55 -2.48 -7.62 13.74
N GLN A 56 -2.93 -7.82 14.98
CA GLN A 56 -3.79 -6.88 15.71
C GLN A 56 -3.13 -5.50 15.85
N ASP A 57 -1.85 -5.46 16.21
CA ASP A 57 -1.10 -4.21 16.32
C ASP A 57 -0.85 -3.60 14.92
N LEU A 58 -0.62 -4.43 13.90
CA LEU A 58 -0.47 -3.96 12.52
C LEU A 58 -1.74 -3.23 12.08
N GLU A 59 -2.91 -3.82 12.34
CA GLU A 59 -4.20 -3.22 12.02
C GLU A 59 -4.45 -1.93 12.81
N MET A 60 -4.28 -2.01 14.13
CA MET A 60 -4.62 -0.92 15.05
C MET A 60 -3.73 0.31 14.86
N ILE A 61 -2.44 0.11 14.58
CA ILE A 61 -1.45 1.19 14.53
C ILE A 61 -1.17 1.59 13.08
N HIS A 62 -0.81 0.62 12.24
CA HIS A 62 -0.22 0.90 10.92
C HIS A 62 -1.24 0.88 9.79
N MET A 63 -2.35 0.14 9.91
CA MET A 63 -3.42 0.15 8.89
C MET A 63 -4.48 1.21 9.14
N ALA A 64 -4.67 1.68 10.39
CA ALA A 64 -5.72 2.64 10.73
C ALA A 64 -5.77 3.88 9.79
N PRO A 65 -4.64 4.51 9.40
CA PRO A 65 -4.68 5.65 8.47
C PRO A 65 -5.17 5.30 7.06
N TYR A 66 -4.98 4.06 6.60
CA TYR A 66 -5.41 3.63 5.27
C TYR A 66 -6.93 3.56 5.17
N VAL A 67 -7.63 3.20 6.26
CA VAL A 67 -9.10 3.17 6.30
C VAL A 67 -9.67 4.56 5.99
N ASP A 68 -9.11 5.61 6.61
CA ASP A 68 -9.53 6.99 6.38
C ASP A 68 -9.24 7.44 4.95
N CYS A 69 -8.06 7.12 4.42
CA CYS A 69 -7.69 7.51 3.06
C CYS A 69 -8.53 6.76 2.00
N ILE A 70 -8.86 5.49 2.22
CA ILE A 70 -9.78 4.71 1.36
C ILE A 70 -11.20 5.30 1.42
N ALA A 71 -11.68 5.70 2.61
CA ALA A 71 -12.97 6.36 2.76
C ALA A 71 -13.04 7.70 2.02
N GLN A 72 -11.92 8.43 1.93
CA GLN A 72 -11.80 9.66 1.14
C GLN A 72 -11.54 9.43 -0.36
N GLY A 73 -11.55 8.17 -0.82
CA GLY A 73 -11.39 7.82 -2.23
C GLY A 73 -9.97 8.00 -2.76
N VAL A 74 -8.93 7.76 -1.95
CA VAL A 74 -7.53 7.77 -2.40
C VAL A 74 -7.38 6.93 -3.67
N SER A 75 -6.65 7.46 -4.66
CA SER A 75 -6.57 6.83 -5.98
C SER A 75 -5.57 5.68 -6.02
N THR A 76 -4.45 5.81 -5.30
CA THR A 76 -3.35 4.85 -5.34
C THR A 76 -2.82 4.53 -3.96
N ILE A 77 -2.29 3.32 -3.81
CA ILE A 77 -1.56 2.91 -2.60
C ILE A 77 -0.23 2.32 -3.03
N MET A 78 0.87 2.82 -2.46
CA MET A 78 2.21 2.33 -2.76
C MET A 78 2.67 1.36 -1.68
N VAL A 79 3.19 0.20 -2.08
CA VAL A 79 3.69 -0.85 -1.17
C VAL A 79 5.05 -0.46 -0.60
N SER A 80 5.29 -0.75 0.68
CA SER A 80 6.58 -0.49 1.34
C SER A 80 7.62 -1.54 1.01
N TYR A 81 8.90 -1.13 0.94
CA TYR A 81 10.05 -2.04 0.91
C TYR A 81 10.15 -2.95 2.14
N SER A 82 9.58 -2.53 3.28
CA SER A 82 9.78 -3.22 4.54
C SER A 82 9.24 -4.65 4.49
N SER A 83 9.67 -5.44 5.46
CA SER A 83 9.08 -6.75 5.72
C SER A 83 8.14 -6.68 6.91
N TRP A 84 7.11 -7.51 6.91
CA TRP A 84 6.34 -7.77 8.12
C TRP A 84 6.61 -9.21 8.58
N ASN A 85 7.08 -9.36 9.82
CA ASN A 85 7.46 -10.66 10.40
C ASN A 85 8.34 -11.52 9.47
N GLY A 86 9.29 -10.88 8.77
CA GLY A 86 10.27 -11.53 7.89
C GLY A 86 9.82 -11.74 6.44
N VAL A 87 8.61 -11.35 6.06
CA VAL A 87 8.10 -11.48 4.69
C VAL A 87 8.04 -10.11 4.01
N LYS A 88 8.67 -9.99 2.84
CA LYS A 88 8.68 -8.75 2.04
C LYS A 88 7.28 -8.37 1.56
N LEU A 89 6.93 -7.10 1.74
CA LEU A 89 5.58 -6.62 1.47
C LEU A 89 5.25 -6.60 -0.03
N HIS A 90 6.19 -6.29 -0.92
CA HIS A 90 5.99 -6.34 -2.37
C HIS A 90 5.54 -7.70 -2.91
N GLY A 91 5.73 -8.79 -2.15
CA GLY A 91 5.27 -10.14 -2.49
C GLY A 91 4.16 -10.67 -1.58
N HIS A 92 3.57 -9.84 -0.71
CA HIS A 92 2.72 -10.31 0.38
C HIS A 92 1.23 -10.37 -0.02
N HIS A 93 0.83 -11.44 -0.71
CA HIS A 93 -0.54 -11.63 -1.22
C HIS A 93 -1.64 -11.40 -0.17
N PHE A 94 -1.48 -11.96 1.03
CA PHE A 94 -2.44 -11.78 2.12
C PHE A 94 -2.68 -10.29 2.45
N LEU A 95 -1.63 -9.47 2.57
CA LEU A 95 -1.80 -8.06 2.93
C LEU A 95 -2.29 -7.22 1.75
N ILE A 96 -1.79 -7.45 0.54
CA ILE A 96 -2.14 -6.65 -0.63
C ILE A 96 -3.52 -7.03 -1.19
N THR A 97 -3.79 -8.31 -1.39
CA THR A 97 -5.04 -8.75 -2.00
C THR A 97 -6.11 -8.95 -0.93
N GLU A 98 -5.93 -9.89 -0.01
CA GLU A 98 -6.98 -10.29 0.94
C GLU A 98 -7.31 -9.17 1.94
N ILE A 99 -6.31 -8.44 2.43
CA ILE A 99 -6.55 -7.34 3.38
C ILE A 99 -6.88 -6.04 2.65
N LEU A 100 -5.98 -5.51 1.81
CA LEU A 100 -6.19 -4.18 1.23
C LEU A 100 -7.32 -4.14 0.19
N LYS A 101 -7.30 -5.02 -0.82
CA LYS A 101 -8.29 -4.99 -1.92
C LYS A 101 -9.65 -5.57 -1.51
N GLU A 102 -9.66 -6.64 -0.73
CA GLU A 102 -10.86 -7.36 -0.33
C GLU A 102 -11.44 -6.86 1.00
N LYS A 103 -10.74 -7.05 2.13
CA LYS A 103 -11.25 -6.68 3.47
C LYS A 103 -11.48 -5.17 3.63
N LEU A 104 -10.50 -4.34 3.27
CA LEU A 104 -10.60 -2.88 3.33
C LEU A 104 -11.35 -2.29 2.13
N GLY A 105 -11.55 -3.10 1.07
CA GLY A 105 -12.37 -2.73 -0.07
C GLY A 105 -11.75 -1.69 -0.99
N PHE A 106 -10.42 -1.53 -1.02
CA PHE A 106 -9.75 -0.61 -1.93
C PHE A 106 -9.95 -1.02 -3.39
N LYS A 107 -10.42 -0.09 -4.24
CA LYS A 107 -10.69 -0.28 -5.67
C LYS A 107 -9.89 0.64 -6.59
N GLY A 108 -8.93 1.38 -6.05
CA GLY A 108 -7.89 2.04 -6.86
C GLY A 108 -6.85 1.02 -7.34
N PHE A 109 -5.67 1.49 -7.71
CA PHE A 109 -4.57 0.60 -8.10
C PHE A 109 -3.41 0.66 -7.11
N VAL A 110 -2.75 -0.48 -6.92
CA VAL A 110 -1.58 -0.67 -6.07
C VAL A 110 -0.32 -0.51 -6.92
N ILE A 111 0.60 0.35 -6.46
CA ILE A 111 1.88 0.61 -7.14
C ILE A 111 3.05 0.13 -6.30
N SER A 112 4.12 -0.39 -6.92
CA SER A 112 5.37 -0.65 -6.18
C SER A 112 6.11 0.64 -5.83
N ASP A 113 6.89 0.61 -4.76
CA ASP A 113 7.99 1.56 -4.58
C ASP A 113 9.11 1.36 -5.63
N TRP A 114 10.03 2.33 -5.71
CA TRP A 114 11.12 2.37 -6.69
C TRP A 114 12.00 1.10 -6.63
N GLU A 115 11.97 0.30 -7.69
CA GLU A 115 12.70 -0.99 -7.75
C GLU A 115 12.42 -1.91 -6.53
N GLY A 116 11.27 -1.76 -5.87
CA GLY A 116 10.99 -2.51 -4.64
C GLY A 116 10.69 -3.98 -4.88
N ILE A 117 10.29 -4.35 -6.10
CA ILE A 117 10.10 -5.78 -6.45
C ILE A 117 11.43 -6.52 -6.57
N ASP A 118 12.53 -5.82 -6.86
CA ASP A 118 13.87 -6.38 -6.99
C ASP A 118 14.39 -6.92 -5.64
N GLU A 119 13.89 -6.40 -4.52
CA GLU A 119 14.19 -6.87 -3.17
C GLU A 119 13.56 -8.22 -2.83
N LEU A 120 12.68 -8.75 -3.67
CA LEU A 120 12.12 -10.09 -3.52
C LEU A 120 13.16 -11.20 -3.77
N CYS A 121 14.31 -10.84 -4.35
CA CYS A 121 15.43 -11.75 -4.59
C CYS A 121 16.65 -11.40 -3.74
N GLN A 122 17.45 -12.43 -3.44
CA GLN A 122 18.76 -12.30 -2.82
C GLN A 122 19.77 -13.13 -3.61
N PRO A 123 20.78 -12.52 -4.26
CA PRO A 123 21.07 -11.08 -4.33
C PRO A 123 19.94 -10.25 -4.99
N TYR A 124 19.90 -8.96 -4.67
CA TYR A 124 18.96 -7.99 -5.23
C TYR A 124 18.81 -8.13 -6.76
N GLY A 125 17.58 -8.25 -7.25
CA GLY A 125 17.26 -8.33 -8.69
C GLY A 125 17.83 -9.55 -9.43
N SER A 126 18.41 -10.53 -8.72
CA SER A 126 19.11 -11.66 -9.35
C SER A 126 18.20 -12.58 -10.18
N ASP A 127 16.91 -12.67 -9.82
CA ASP A 127 15.88 -13.32 -10.64
C ASP A 127 14.67 -12.39 -10.83
N TYR A 128 14.84 -11.40 -11.73
CA TYR A 128 13.79 -10.43 -12.00
C TYR A 128 12.50 -11.03 -12.56
N ARG A 129 12.56 -12.22 -13.20
CA ARG A 129 11.35 -12.93 -13.64
C ARG A 129 10.55 -13.39 -12.43
N TYR A 130 11.22 -13.95 -11.43
CA TYR A 130 10.60 -14.28 -10.15
C TYR A 130 10.03 -13.04 -9.46
N CYS A 131 10.79 -11.93 -9.39
CA CYS A 131 10.35 -10.66 -8.81
C CYS A 131 9.01 -10.18 -9.41
N ILE A 132 8.95 -10.08 -10.75
CA ILE A 132 7.72 -9.66 -11.44
C ILE A 132 6.58 -10.62 -11.13
N SER A 133 6.80 -11.92 -11.30
CA SER A 133 5.73 -12.92 -11.12
C SER A 133 5.17 -12.90 -9.70
N THR A 134 6.03 -12.73 -8.69
CA THR A 134 5.65 -12.69 -7.28
C THR A 134 4.88 -11.41 -6.95
N ALA A 135 5.36 -10.25 -7.40
CA ALA A 135 4.73 -8.97 -7.16
C ALA A 135 3.33 -8.85 -7.79
N ILE A 136 3.21 -9.24 -9.06
CA ILE A 136 1.93 -9.19 -9.78
C ILE A 136 0.93 -10.19 -9.17
N ASN A 137 1.36 -11.42 -8.86
CA ASN A 137 0.49 -12.41 -8.22
C ASN A 137 0.12 -12.04 -6.75
N ALA A 138 0.94 -11.25 -6.07
CA ALA A 138 0.60 -10.69 -4.76
C ALA A 138 -0.51 -9.62 -4.86
N GLY A 139 -0.67 -9.00 -6.04
CA GLY A 139 -1.71 -8.03 -6.33
C GLY A 139 -1.21 -6.62 -6.60
N ILE A 140 0.07 -6.41 -6.92
CA ILE A 140 0.55 -5.12 -7.44
C ILE A 140 0.02 -4.91 -8.86
N ASP A 141 -0.52 -3.72 -9.13
CA ASP A 141 -1.17 -3.38 -10.41
C ASP A 141 -0.27 -2.55 -11.33
N MET A 142 0.68 -1.80 -10.76
CA MET A 142 1.64 -0.97 -11.48
C MET A 142 3.04 -1.15 -10.87
N VAL A 143 4.02 -1.44 -11.73
CA VAL A 143 5.45 -1.58 -11.39
C VAL A 143 6.22 -0.42 -11.97
#